data_AF-A0A1H5RE30-F1
#
_entry.id   AF-A0A1H5RE30-F1
#
_cell.length_a   1.000
_cell.length_b   1.000
_cell.length_c   1.000
_cell.angle_alpha   90.00
_cell.angle_beta   90.00
_cell.angle_gamma   90.00
#
_symmetry.space_group_name_H-M   'P 1'
#
loop_
_entity.id
_entity.type
_entity.pdbx_description
1 polymer ?
#
loop_
_entity_poly.entity_id
_entity_poly.type
_entity_poly.pdbx_seq_one_letter_code
_entity_poly.pdbx_strand_id
1 'polypeptide(L)'
;MLNAELFIDAAHEHRLRLLAERVVEQLRVAGFAVPATATEAGGVEVEVKKMRYAPGVFLHWYVHPSWIRQVVGHTIAGESDHPDTLRFGAVEAAMEEALVKVVQALGFTAHHHEYPDWSGWEVRDPAEEQETP
;
A
#
# COMPACT_ATOMS: atom_id res chain seq x y z
N MET A 1 -27.99 1.48 1.16
CA MET A 1 -27.55 0.32 0.35
C MET A 1 -26.56 0.85 -0.67
N LEU A 2 -25.27 0.49 -0.57
CA LEU A 2 -24.35 0.74 -1.69
C LEU A 2 -24.74 -0.19 -2.85
N ASN A 3 -24.77 0.35 -4.07
CA ASN A 3 -25.13 -0.41 -5.27
C ASN A 3 -24.11 -1.54 -5.51
N ALA A 4 -24.57 -2.77 -5.64
CA ALA A 4 -23.71 -3.93 -5.96
C ALA A 4 -22.98 -3.76 -7.31
N GLU A 5 -23.50 -2.89 -8.19
CA GLU A 5 -22.86 -2.52 -9.46
C GLU A 5 -21.55 -1.74 -9.29
N LEU A 6 -21.22 -1.24 -8.10
CA LEU A 6 -19.98 -0.50 -7.84
C LEU A 6 -18.81 -1.44 -7.49
N PHE A 7 -19.06 -2.74 -7.32
CA PHE A 7 -18.06 -3.73 -6.94
C PHE A 7 -17.75 -4.70 -8.08
N ILE A 8 -16.50 -5.17 -8.12
CA ILE A 8 -16.08 -6.25 -9.01
C ILE A 8 -16.83 -7.55 -8.69
N ASP A 9 -16.88 -8.47 -9.65
CA ASP A 9 -17.48 -9.78 -9.43
C ASP A 9 -16.64 -10.66 -8.49
N ALA A 10 -17.26 -11.74 -8.01
CA ALA A 10 -16.65 -12.64 -7.03
C ALA A 10 -15.40 -13.37 -7.56
N ALA A 11 -15.32 -13.65 -8.87
CA ALA A 11 -14.16 -14.29 -9.47
C ALA A 11 -12.97 -13.33 -9.48
N HIS A 12 -13.19 -12.07 -9.86
CA HIS A 12 -12.19 -11.02 -9.78
C HIS A 12 -11.76 -10.75 -8.35
N GLU A 13 -12.70 -10.64 -7.40
CA GLU A 13 -12.38 -10.47 -5.98
C GLU A 13 -11.54 -11.63 -5.44
N HIS A 14 -11.83 -12.86 -5.83
CA HIS A 14 -11.05 -14.04 -5.43
C HIS A 14 -9.62 -13.99 -6.00
N ARG A 15 -9.45 -13.62 -7.28
CA ARG A 15 -8.12 -13.43 -7.88
C ARG A 15 -7.29 -12.39 -7.12
N LEU A 16 -7.86 -11.22 -6.83
CA LEU A 16 -7.15 -10.16 -6.09
C LEU A 16 -6.78 -10.60 -4.66
N ARG A 17 -7.62 -11.39 -3.99
CA ARG A 17 -7.26 -11.97 -2.69
C ARG A 17 -6.05 -12.91 -2.79
N LEU A 18 -6.03 -13.80 -3.77
CA LEU A 18 -4.91 -14.74 -3.97
C LEU A 18 -3.61 -13.98 -4.29
N LEU A 19 -3.68 -12.92 -5.10
CA LEU A 19 -2.54 -12.03 -5.35
C LEU A 19 -2.07 -11.37 -4.04
N ALA A 20 -2.98 -10.80 -3.25
CA ALA A 20 -2.64 -10.16 -1.99
C ALA A 20 -1.99 -11.14 -1.00
N GLU A 21 -2.52 -12.37 -0.88
CA GLU A 21 -1.93 -13.43 -0.03
C GLU A 21 -0.49 -13.76 -0.47
N ARG A 22 -0.26 -13.90 -1.78
CA ARG A 22 1.07 -14.16 -2.35
C ARG A 22 2.03 -13.00 -2.08
N VAL A 23 1.58 -11.76 -2.26
CA VAL A 23 2.38 -10.55 -1.97
C VAL A 23 2.74 -10.47 -0.48
N VAL A 24 1.77 -10.70 0.42
CA VAL A 24 1.99 -10.72 1.87
C VAL A 24 3.05 -11.76 2.25
N GLU A 25 2.94 -12.98 1.72
CA GLU A 25 3.90 -14.05 1.99
C GLU A 25 5.31 -13.67 1.54
N GLN A 26 5.46 -13.19 0.31
CA GLN A 26 6.75 -12.82 -0.26
C GLN A 26 7.40 -11.64 0.49
N LEU A 27 6.61 -10.63 0.88
CA LEU A 27 7.10 -9.50 1.68
C LEU A 27 7.59 -9.94 3.06
N ARG A 28 6.87 -10.86 3.72
CA ARG A 28 7.30 -11.44 5.00
C ARG A 28 8.60 -12.23 4.86
N VAL A 29 8.75 -13.01 3.80
CA VAL A 29 10.00 -13.73 3.49
C VAL A 29 11.15 -12.75 3.23
N ALA A 30 10.87 -11.62 2.58
CA ALA A 30 11.83 -10.54 2.38
C ALA A 30 12.15 -9.73 3.66
N GLY A 31 11.53 -10.08 4.80
CA GLY A 31 11.80 -9.47 6.10
C GLY A 31 10.96 -8.25 6.45
N PHE A 32 9.93 -7.93 5.66
CA PHE A 32 9.00 -6.84 5.98
C PHE A 32 8.01 -7.25 7.06
N ALA A 33 7.73 -6.32 7.98
CA ALA A 33 6.59 -6.43 8.87
C ALA A 33 5.31 -6.16 8.08
N VAL A 34 4.43 -7.16 7.99
CA VAL A 34 3.12 -7.07 7.35
C VAL A 34 2.04 -7.42 8.40
N PRO A 35 1.76 -6.51 9.35
CA PRO A 35 0.81 -6.76 10.43
C PRO A 35 -0.64 -6.80 9.93
N ALA A 36 -1.55 -7.32 10.77
CA ALA A 36 -2.98 -7.29 10.46
C ALA A 36 -3.55 -5.86 10.47
N THR A 37 -2.98 -4.97 11.30
CA THR A 37 -3.30 -3.54 11.38
C THR A 37 -2.01 -2.72 11.31
N ALA A 38 -1.60 -2.32 10.11
CA ALA A 38 -0.40 -1.51 9.90
C ALA A 38 -0.52 -0.10 10.50
N THR A 39 -1.73 0.44 10.56
CA THR A 39 -2.04 1.71 11.23
C THR A 39 -1.79 1.67 12.75
N GLU A 40 -1.73 0.49 13.36
CA GLU A 40 -1.48 0.33 14.81
C GLU A 40 -0.04 -0.09 15.12
N ALA A 41 0.57 -0.90 14.25
CA ALA A 41 1.88 -1.50 14.47
C ALA A 41 3.02 -0.89 13.62
N GLY A 42 2.68 -0.09 12.61
CA GLY A 42 3.61 0.25 11.53
C GLY A 42 3.97 -0.98 10.67
N GLY A 43 4.57 -0.74 9.50
CA GLY A 43 4.90 -1.76 8.54
C GLY A 43 4.16 -1.58 7.23
N VAL A 44 4.12 -2.64 6.43
CA VAL A 44 3.44 -2.65 5.14
C VAL A 44 1.98 -3.05 5.33
N GLU A 45 1.07 -2.24 4.81
CA GLU A 45 -0.31 -2.63 4.57
C GLU A 45 -0.47 -3.16 3.14
N VAL A 46 -1.20 -4.27 3.00
CA VAL A 46 -1.61 -4.82 1.71
C VAL A 46 -3.14 -4.73 1.65
N GLU A 47 -3.65 -3.76 0.91
CA GLU A 47 -5.09 -3.50 0.78
C GLU A 47 -5.64 -4.12 -0.51
N VAL A 48 -6.76 -4.85 -0.41
CA VAL A 48 -7.52 -5.30 -1.57
C VAL A 48 -8.67 -4.33 -1.82
N LYS A 49 -8.53 -3.47 -2.84
CA LYS A 49 -9.63 -2.60 -3.27
C LYS A 49 -10.53 -3.34 -4.25
N LYS A 50 -11.84 -3.29 -3.98
CA LYS A 50 -12.88 -4.05 -4.71
C LYS A 50 -13.81 -3.16 -5.54
N MET A 51 -13.65 -1.85 -5.43
CA MET A 51 -14.48 -0.89 -6.16
C MET A 51 -14.10 -0.90 -7.64
N ARG A 52 -15.09 -0.93 -8.54
CA ARG A 52 -14.88 -1.09 -9.99
C ARG A 52 -14.01 -0.02 -10.64
N TYR A 53 -13.90 1.16 -10.04
CA TYR A 53 -13.12 2.28 -10.58
C TYR A 53 -11.63 2.16 -10.28
N ALA A 54 -11.27 1.36 -9.28
CA ALA A 54 -9.89 1.14 -8.84
C ALA A 54 -9.75 -0.24 -8.15
N PRO A 55 -10.10 -1.36 -8.83
CA PRO A 55 -9.92 -2.67 -8.23
C PRO A 55 -8.46 -3.07 -8.35
N GLY A 56 -7.87 -3.56 -7.26
CA GLY A 56 -6.46 -3.92 -7.26
C GLY A 56 -5.94 -4.30 -5.88
N VAL A 57 -4.67 -4.69 -5.85
CA VAL A 57 -3.91 -4.92 -4.62
C VAL A 57 -2.98 -3.73 -4.45
N PHE A 58 -3.13 -2.98 -3.36
CA PHE A 58 -2.37 -1.76 -3.11
C PHE A 58 -1.46 -1.92 -1.91
N LEU A 59 -0.28 -1.34 -2.00
CA LEU A 59 0.69 -1.29 -0.92
C LEU A 59 0.79 0.11 -0.34
N HIS A 60 0.83 0.17 0.99
CA HIS A 60 1.09 1.37 1.75
C HIS A 60 2.12 1.07 2.82
N TRP A 61 3.03 2.02 3.07
CA TRP A 61 3.94 1.97 4.20
C TRP A 61 3.39 2.84 5.32
N TYR A 62 3.29 2.27 6.53
CA TYR A 62 2.95 3.00 7.73
C TYR A 62 4.14 3.05 8.67
N VAL A 63 4.52 4.25 9.07
CA VAL A 63 5.43 4.41 10.21
C VAL A 63 4.71 4.15 11.53
N HIS A 64 5.44 3.67 12.52
CA HIS A 64 4.87 3.30 13.82
C HIS A 64 4.14 4.50 14.48
N PRO A 65 2.95 4.31 15.07
CA PRO A 65 2.13 5.42 15.60
C PRO A 65 2.80 6.28 16.68
N SER A 66 3.80 5.74 17.38
CA SER A 66 4.60 6.54 18.33
C SER A 66 5.36 7.69 17.66
N TRP A 67 5.75 7.51 16.39
CA TRP A 67 6.43 8.54 15.61
C TRP A 67 5.45 9.56 15.05
N ILE A 68 4.27 9.10 14.59
CA ILE A 68 3.17 9.99 14.19
C ILE A 68 2.83 10.94 15.33
N ARG A 69 2.73 10.45 16.58
CA ARG A 69 2.45 11.28 17.76
C ARG A 69 3.50 12.38 18.02
N GLN A 70 4.74 12.20 17.57
CA GLN A 70 5.81 13.20 17.73
C GLN A 70 5.66 14.32 16.68
N VAL A 71 5.13 14.01 15.50
CA VAL A 71 5.08 14.94 14.36
C VAL A 71 3.72 15.62 14.22
N VAL A 72 2.64 14.96 14.64
CA VAL A 72 1.25 15.44 14.44
C VAL A 72 1.02 16.83 15.04
N GLY A 73 1.66 17.15 16.17
CA GLY A 73 1.57 18.48 16.79
C GLY A 73 2.12 19.58 15.88
N HIS A 74 3.27 19.35 15.27
CA HIS A 74 3.90 20.28 14.31
C HIS A 74 3.07 20.40 13.03
N THR A 75 2.56 19.28 12.50
CA THR A 75 1.69 19.28 11.31
C THR A 75 0.42 20.09 11.54
N ILE A 76 -0.26 19.90 12.69
CA ILE A 76 -1.47 20.65 13.05
C ILE A 76 -1.16 22.15 13.23
N ALA A 77 0.00 22.49 13.78
CA ALA A 77 0.47 23.86 13.93
C ALA A 77 0.88 24.52 12.60
N GLY A 78 0.90 23.78 11.48
CA GLY A 78 1.33 24.28 10.18
C GLY A 78 2.85 24.40 10.05
N GLU A 79 3.62 23.75 10.93
CA GLU A 79 5.09 23.78 10.96
C GLU A 79 5.67 22.69 10.04
N SER A 80 5.40 22.82 8.74
CA SER A 80 5.86 21.87 7.72
C SER A 80 7.39 21.74 7.65
N ASP A 81 8.12 22.82 7.99
CA ASP A 81 9.58 22.87 7.97
C ASP A 81 10.22 22.40 9.28
N HIS A 82 9.42 21.96 10.27
CA HIS A 82 9.97 21.45 11.52
C HIS A 82 10.85 20.21 11.25
N PRO A 83 12.05 20.10 11.87
CA PRO A 83 12.98 19.00 11.59
C PRO A 83 12.36 17.60 11.71
N ASP A 84 11.47 17.40 12.67
CA ASP A 84 10.79 16.10 12.86
C ASP A 84 9.77 15.81 11.74
N THR A 85 9.08 16.83 11.22
CA THR A 85 8.18 16.71 10.06
C THR A 85 8.96 16.37 8.79
N LEU A 86 10.07 17.07 8.55
CA LEU A 86 10.94 16.79 7.40
C LEU A 86 11.55 15.38 7.47
N ARG A 87 12.01 14.98 8.66
CA ARG A 87 12.56 13.63 8.89
C ARG A 87 11.51 12.55 8.68
N PHE A 88 10.29 12.77 9.14
CA PHE A 88 9.17 11.86 8.94
C PHE A 88 8.92 11.62 7.44
N GLY A 89 8.71 12.69 6.68
CA GLY A 89 8.45 12.59 5.24
C GLY A 89 9.62 11.95 4.48
N ALA A 90 10.86 12.25 4.86
CA ALA A 90 12.03 11.63 4.25
C ALA A 90 12.10 10.11 4.49
N VAL A 91 11.72 9.64 5.69
CA VAL A 91 11.72 8.20 5.99
C VAL A 91 10.55 7.50 5.34
N GLU A 92 9.37 8.11 5.33
CA GLU A 92 8.20 7.57 4.62
C GLU A 92 8.51 7.37 3.13
N ALA A 93 9.00 8.41 2.45
CA ALA A 93 9.38 8.33 1.03
C ALA A 93 10.48 7.29 0.76
N ALA A 94 11.50 7.22 1.61
CA ALA A 94 12.57 6.24 1.46
C ALA A 94 12.07 4.79 1.64
N MET A 95 11.13 4.57 2.55
CA MET A 95 10.55 3.25 2.79
C MET A 95 9.58 2.84 1.66
N GLU A 96 8.79 3.76 1.13
CA GLU A 96 7.97 3.52 -0.06
C GLU A 96 8.84 3.14 -1.26
N GLU A 97 9.90 3.90 -1.53
CA GLU A 97 10.83 3.59 -2.63
C GLU A 97 11.49 2.22 -2.45
N ALA A 98 11.91 1.87 -1.22
CA ALA A 98 12.47 0.57 -0.91
C ALA A 98 11.45 -0.56 -1.11
N LEU A 99 10.20 -0.36 -0.67
CA LEU A 99 9.11 -1.32 -0.84
C LEU A 99 8.85 -1.61 -2.31
N VAL A 100 8.78 -0.59 -3.15
CA VAL A 100 8.60 -0.72 -4.61
C VAL A 100 9.73 -1.57 -5.22
N LYS A 101 10.99 -1.26 -4.89
CA LYS A 101 12.14 -2.02 -5.41
C LYS A 101 12.10 -3.49 -4.98
N VAL A 102 11.72 -3.76 -3.73
CA VAL A 102 11.61 -5.14 -3.23
C VAL A 102 10.50 -5.89 -3.95
N VAL A 103 9.32 -5.29 -4.10
CA VAL A 103 8.19 -5.89 -4.83
C VAL A 103 8.58 -6.23 -6.27
N GLN A 104 9.30 -5.33 -6.93
CA GLN A 104 9.84 -5.57 -8.28
C GLN A 104 10.86 -6.71 -8.29
N ALA A 105 11.76 -6.76 -7.31
CA ALA A 105 12.74 -7.84 -7.18
C ALA A 105 12.09 -9.21 -6.87
N LEU A 106 10.91 -9.22 -6.25
CA LEU A 106 10.09 -10.42 -6.00
C LEU A 106 9.33 -10.89 -7.25
N GLY A 107 9.45 -10.18 -8.37
CA GLY A 107 8.86 -10.56 -9.67
C GLY A 107 7.49 -9.94 -9.96
N PHE A 108 7.01 -9.03 -9.12
CA PHE A 108 5.79 -8.28 -9.38
C PHE A 108 6.08 -6.97 -10.12
N THR A 109 5.05 -6.30 -10.63
CA THR A 109 5.14 -4.89 -11.02
C THR A 109 4.42 -4.02 -10.00
N ALA A 110 4.86 -2.76 -9.89
CA ALA A 110 4.27 -1.77 -9.00
C ALA A 110 3.99 -0.50 -9.79
N HIS A 111 2.74 -0.03 -9.77
CA HIS A 111 2.27 1.14 -10.51
C HIS A 111 1.74 2.17 -9.52
N HIS A 112 2.20 3.42 -9.62
CA HIS A 112 1.70 4.48 -8.74
C HIS A 112 0.36 4.99 -9.26
N HIS A 113 -0.64 5.06 -8.37
CA HIS A 113 -1.93 5.66 -8.65
C HIS A 113 -2.18 6.83 -7.71
N GLU A 114 -2.54 7.97 -8.29
CA GLU A 114 -2.97 9.16 -7.55
C GLU A 114 -4.46 9.38 -7.77
N TYR A 115 -5.20 9.44 -6.67
CA TYR A 115 -6.61 9.82 -6.61
C TYR A 115 -6.76 11.10 -5.79
N PRO A 116 -7.89 11.83 -5.90
CA PRO A 116 -8.07 13.10 -5.19
C PRO A 116 -7.96 12.99 -3.66
N ASP A 117 -8.26 11.83 -3.10
CA ASP A 117 -8.35 11.56 -1.66
C ASP A 117 -7.33 10.55 -1.14
N TRP A 118 -6.60 9.85 -2.02
CA TRP A 118 -5.56 8.90 -1.65
C TRP A 118 -4.59 8.62 -2.79
N SER A 119 -3.38 8.18 -2.49
CA SER A 119 -2.44 7.60 -3.46
C SER A 119 -1.96 6.25 -2.96
N GLY A 120 -1.48 5.40 -3.88
CA GLY A 120 -0.94 4.10 -3.51
C GLY A 120 -0.24 3.40 -4.66
N TRP A 121 0.51 2.36 -4.31
CA TRP A 121 1.21 1.51 -5.27
C TRP A 121 0.41 0.25 -5.56
N GLU A 122 -0.19 0.18 -6.74
CA GLU A 122 -0.87 -1.02 -7.22
C GLU A 122 0.16 -2.09 -7.59
N VAL A 123 0.03 -3.27 -7.01
CA VAL A 123 0.84 -4.44 -7.33
C VAL A 123 0.10 -5.30 -8.34
N ARG A 124 0.82 -5.73 -9.37
CA ARG A 124 0.31 -6.65 -10.39
C ARG A 124 1.25 -7.80 -10.60
N ASP A 125 0.70 -8.95 -10.98
CA ASP A 125 1.48 -10.10 -11.42
C ASP A 125 1.66 -10.05 -12.94
N PRO A 126 2.90 -9.92 -13.46
CA PRO A 126 3.17 -9.94 -14.89
C PRO A 126 2.69 -11.21 -15.59
N ALA A 127 2.62 -12.35 -14.88
CA ALA A 127 2.12 -13.60 -15.44
C ALA A 127 0.60 -13.55 -15.70
N GLU A 128 -0.15 -12.81 -14.88
CA GLU A 128 -1.60 -12.65 -15.04
C GLU A 128 -1.95 -11.62 -16.13
N GLU A 129 -1.06 -10.67 -16.45
CA GLU A 129 -1.25 -9.70 -17.54
C GLU A 129 -1.09 -10.34 -18.94
N GLN A 130 -0.39 -11.47 -19.06
CA GLN A 130 -0.15 -12.16 -20.34
C GLN A 130 -1.29 -13.09 -20.77
N GLU A 131 -2.28 -13.34 -19.91
CA GLU A 131 -3.41 -14.24 -20.19
C GLU A 131 -4.61 -13.54 -20.86
N THR A 132 -4.48 -12.26 -21.22
CA THR A 132 -5.52 -11.51 -21.95
C THR A 132 -5.11 -11.32 -23.43
N PRO A 133 -5.74 -12.04 -24.39
CA PRO A 133 -5.49 -11.87 -25.82
C PRO A 133 -6.06 -10.57 -26.40
#